data_AF-A0A7D7ZQ15-F1
#
_entry.id   AF-A0A7D7ZQ15-F1
#
_cell.length_a   1.000
_cell.length_b   1.000
_cell.length_c   1.000
_cell.angle_alpha   90.00
_cell.angle_beta   90.00
_cell.angle_gamma   90.00
#
_symmetry.space_group_name_H-M   'P 1'
#
loop_
_entity.id
_entity.type
_entity.pdbx_description
1 polymer ?
#
loop_
_entity_poly.entity_id
_entity_poly.type
_entity_poly.pdbx_seq_one_letter_code
_entity_poly.pdbx_strand_id
1 'polypeptide(L)'
;MIQNEIFGFLKDSSNEFSGILIVVTGIFLIASFEVVNYILSQIINNWDWLKKIILRDDYIEGTWITAVPFQNTIHYGIFTIKLKDGQYLSSGTRYTPDCIPQQTWRTEASKYEMNSLKLIYKSTFFSNEIKEEHNGLAIYKFQNSSNNYFSSPNLINGSVYSVSNKENESISFVGYKITVSKDLEILNKPDNMKDKFKAIIDSPYLKLNTKIKRSKNI
;
A
#
# COMPACT_ATOMS: atom_id res chain seq x y z
N MET A 1 -61.63 -19.87 40.34
CA MET A 1 -60.36 -20.59 40.59
C MET A 1 -59.52 -20.76 39.32
N ILE A 2 -60.13 -21.05 38.15
CA ILE A 2 -59.43 -21.22 36.86
C ILE A 2 -58.77 -19.92 36.33
N GLN A 3 -59.30 -18.73 36.62
CA GLN A 3 -58.70 -17.47 36.15
C GLN A 3 -57.35 -17.11 36.79
N ASN A 4 -57.04 -17.62 37.99
CA ASN A 4 -55.78 -17.30 38.67
C ASN A 4 -54.60 -18.15 38.15
N GLU A 5 -54.87 -19.36 37.62
CA GLU A 5 -53.82 -20.21 37.04
C GLU A 5 -53.39 -19.74 35.64
N ILE A 6 -54.32 -19.19 34.85
CA ILE A 6 -54.02 -18.63 33.51
C ILE A 6 -53.16 -17.36 33.62
N PHE A 7 -53.42 -16.50 34.62
CA PHE A 7 -52.60 -15.31 34.85
C PHE A 7 -51.21 -15.61 35.43
N GLY A 8 -51.05 -16.71 36.18
CA GLY A 8 -49.74 -17.18 36.65
C GLY A 8 -48.85 -17.65 35.49
N PHE A 9 -49.42 -18.43 34.56
CA PHE A 9 -48.69 -18.97 33.41
C PHE A 9 -48.24 -17.90 32.40
N LEU A 10 -49.06 -16.85 32.20
CA LEU A 10 -48.70 -15.72 31.34
C LEU A 10 -47.61 -14.82 31.95
N LYS A 11 -47.48 -14.81 33.29
CA LYS A 11 -46.50 -13.96 33.97
C LYS A 11 -45.10 -14.58 33.91
N ASP A 12 -44.98 -15.90 34.06
CA ASP A 12 -43.69 -16.59 33.90
C ASP A 12 -43.23 -16.66 32.43
N SER A 13 -44.15 -16.84 31.48
CA SER A 13 -43.78 -16.84 30.05
C SER A 13 -43.31 -15.47 29.55
N SER A 14 -43.78 -14.36 30.16
CA SER A 14 -43.40 -13.00 29.77
C SER A 14 -41.92 -12.69 30.02
N ASN A 15 -41.34 -13.24 31.09
CA ASN A 15 -39.93 -13.02 31.43
C ASN A 15 -39.01 -13.80 30.49
N GLU A 16 -39.35 -15.05 30.16
CA GLU A 16 -38.58 -15.86 29.21
C GLU A 16 -38.65 -15.27 27.79
N PHE A 17 -39.82 -14.79 27.37
CA PHE A 17 -39.99 -14.14 26.06
C PHE A 17 -39.19 -12.83 25.97
N SER A 18 -39.11 -12.07 27.06
CA SER A 18 -38.32 -10.83 27.12
C SER A 18 -36.82 -11.07 26.95
N GLY A 19 -36.29 -12.16 27.53
CA GLY A 19 -34.88 -12.55 27.39
C GLY A 19 -34.52 -12.93 25.95
N ILE A 20 -35.37 -13.74 25.30
CA ILE A 20 -35.17 -14.11 23.89
C ILE A 20 -35.20 -12.86 22.99
N LEU A 21 -36.12 -11.94 23.23
CA LEU A 21 -36.26 -10.73 22.43
C LEU A 21 -35.03 -9.81 22.56
N ILE A 22 -34.45 -9.71 23.76
CA ILE A 22 -33.19 -8.99 23.99
C ILE A 22 -32.04 -9.63 23.20
N VAL A 23 -31.90 -10.95 23.24
CA VAL A 23 -30.84 -11.67 22.52
C VAL A 23 -30.98 -11.50 21.00
N VAL A 24 -32.20 -11.66 20.47
CA VAL A 24 -32.49 -11.48 19.03
C VAL A 24 -32.19 -10.04 18.61
N THR A 25 -32.59 -9.06 19.42
CA THR A 25 -32.29 -7.64 19.14
C THR A 25 -30.79 -7.38 19.15
N GLY A 26 -30.06 -7.96 20.11
CA GLY A 26 -28.60 -7.87 20.17
C GLY A 26 -27.91 -8.45 18.94
N ILE A 27 -28.32 -9.64 18.49
CA ILE A 27 -27.79 -10.27 17.27
C ILE A 27 -28.09 -9.41 16.04
N PHE A 28 -29.31 -8.86 15.94
CA PHE A 28 -29.70 -7.99 14.83
C PHE A 28 -28.87 -6.70 14.79
N LEU A 29 -28.60 -6.09 15.94
CA LEU A 29 -27.73 -4.91 16.03
C LEU A 29 -26.30 -5.22 15.58
N ILE A 30 -25.73 -6.36 16.00
CA ILE A 30 -24.40 -6.77 15.56
C ILE A 30 -24.38 -7.01 14.04
N ALA A 31 -25.36 -7.74 13.51
CA ALA A 31 -25.44 -8.02 12.07
C ALA A 31 -25.63 -6.75 11.25
N SER A 32 -26.47 -5.81 11.70
CA SER A 32 -26.68 -4.53 11.00
C SER A 32 -25.40 -3.68 11.01
N PHE A 33 -24.62 -3.69 12.09
CA PHE A 33 -23.34 -2.99 12.16
C PHE A 33 -22.33 -3.51 11.13
N GLU A 34 -22.22 -4.84 10.99
CA GLU A 34 -21.36 -5.47 9.96
C GLU A 34 -21.79 -5.09 8.53
N VAL A 35 -23.11 -5.07 8.27
CA VAL A 35 -23.64 -4.65 6.97
C VAL A 35 -23.30 -3.19 6.68
N VAL A 36 -23.45 -2.29 7.66
CA VAL A 36 -23.08 -0.87 7.51
C VAL A 36 -21.58 -0.73 7.22
N ASN A 37 -20.71 -1.44 7.96
CA ASN A 37 -19.27 -1.43 7.73
C ASN A 37 -18.90 -1.92 6.33
N TYR A 38 -19.57 -2.98 5.85
CA TYR A 38 -19.39 -3.48 4.50
C TYR A 38 -19.78 -2.41 3.45
N ILE A 39 -20.95 -1.79 3.58
CA ILE A 39 -21.42 -0.74 2.67
C ILE A 39 -20.45 0.46 2.68
N LEU A 40 -20.03 0.91 3.87
CA LEU A 40 -19.06 2.01 4.00
C LEU A 40 -17.72 1.67 3.34
N SER A 41 -17.23 0.44 3.53
CA SER A 41 -16.02 -0.04 2.85
C SER A 41 -16.15 0.01 1.34
N GLN A 42 -17.29 -0.41 0.77
CA GLN A 42 -17.54 -0.32 -0.67
C GLN A 42 -17.56 1.12 -1.18
N ILE A 43 -18.23 2.03 -0.45
CA ILE A 43 -18.29 3.46 -0.82
C ILE A 43 -16.89 4.08 -0.77
N ILE A 44 -16.15 3.88 0.33
CA ILE A 44 -14.78 4.38 0.50
C ILE A 44 -13.89 3.81 -0.61
N ASN A 45 -13.99 2.53 -0.92
CA ASN A 45 -13.16 1.87 -1.93
C ASN A 45 -13.35 2.41 -3.34
N ASN A 46 -14.56 2.83 -3.69
CA ASN A 46 -14.87 3.38 -5.01
C ASN A 46 -14.60 4.89 -5.15
N TRP A 47 -14.55 5.64 -4.05
CA TRP A 47 -14.49 7.10 -4.09
C TRP A 47 -13.12 7.62 -3.64
N ASP A 48 -12.17 7.72 -4.59
CA ASP A 48 -10.79 8.13 -4.32
C ASP A 48 -10.67 9.49 -3.62
N TRP A 49 -11.57 10.43 -3.93
CA TRP A 49 -11.60 11.76 -3.28
C TRP A 49 -11.91 11.64 -1.79
N LEU A 50 -12.78 10.71 -1.41
CA LEU A 50 -13.18 10.48 -0.03
C LEU A 50 -12.06 9.78 0.74
N LYS A 51 -11.39 8.78 0.14
CA LYS A 51 -10.17 8.19 0.72
C LYS A 51 -9.12 9.26 1.02
N LYS A 52 -8.91 10.17 0.07
CA LYS A 52 -7.96 11.29 0.24
C LYS A 52 -8.33 12.21 1.40
N ILE A 53 -9.62 12.49 1.61
CA ILE A 53 -10.11 13.33 2.73
C ILE A 53 -9.97 12.62 4.07
N ILE A 54 -10.25 11.31 4.12
CA ILE A 54 -10.20 10.52 5.36
C ILE A 54 -8.74 10.28 5.77
N LEU A 55 -7.91 9.84 4.83
CA LEU A 55 -6.52 9.45 5.09
C LEU A 55 -5.57 10.65 5.19
N ARG A 56 -5.87 11.78 4.52
CA ARG A 56 -5.06 13.02 4.54
C ARG A 56 -3.56 12.78 4.32
N ASP A 57 -2.79 12.82 5.41
CA ASP A 57 -1.34 12.70 5.45
C ASP A 57 -0.87 11.25 5.34
N ASP A 58 -1.77 10.30 5.55
CA ASP A 58 -1.56 8.87 5.34
C ASP A 58 -1.98 8.44 3.91
N TYR A 59 -2.40 9.38 3.05
CA TYR A 59 -2.82 9.07 1.67
C TYR A 59 -1.61 8.79 0.75
N ILE A 60 -1.10 7.56 0.84
CA ILE A 60 0.06 7.08 0.08
C ILE A 60 -0.29 6.43 -1.28
N GLU A 61 -1.58 6.24 -1.58
CA GLU A 61 -2.03 5.64 -2.84
C GLU A 61 -1.63 6.48 -4.05
N GLY A 62 -1.26 5.83 -5.14
CA GLY A 62 -0.87 6.48 -6.39
C GLY A 62 0.33 5.81 -7.04
N THR A 63 0.83 6.41 -8.12
CA THR A 63 2.00 5.94 -8.85
C THR A 63 3.24 6.68 -8.37
N TRP A 64 4.30 5.92 -8.15
CA TRP A 64 5.56 6.33 -7.59
C TRP A 64 6.69 5.98 -8.55
N ILE A 65 7.67 6.85 -8.62
CA ILE A 65 8.91 6.63 -9.36
C ILE A 65 10.07 6.59 -8.38
N THR A 66 10.96 5.63 -8.54
CA THR A 66 12.14 5.46 -7.72
C THR A 66 13.43 5.40 -8.51
N ALA A 67 14.50 5.86 -7.86
CA ALA A 67 15.87 5.64 -8.25
C ALA A 67 16.48 4.59 -7.32
N VAL A 68 17.02 3.53 -7.92
CA VAL A 68 17.55 2.35 -7.24
C VAL A 68 19.05 2.22 -7.60
N PRO A 69 19.98 2.58 -6.71
CA PRO A 69 21.40 2.34 -6.94
C PRO A 69 21.69 0.84 -6.99
N PHE A 70 22.26 0.38 -8.11
CA PHE A 70 22.63 -1.03 -8.31
C PHE A 70 23.91 -1.11 -9.15
N GLN A 71 24.93 -1.80 -8.65
CA GLN A 71 26.19 -2.05 -9.36
C GLN A 71 26.80 -0.80 -10.04
N ASN A 72 26.87 0.32 -9.32
CA ASN A 72 27.39 1.63 -9.81
C ASN A 72 26.56 2.34 -10.88
N THR A 73 25.37 1.83 -11.18
CA THR A 73 24.41 2.50 -12.06
C THR A 73 23.12 2.80 -11.28
N ILE A 74 22.28 3.66 -11.84
CA ILE A 74 20.97 3.94 -11.28
C ILE A 74 19.92 3.24 -12.14
N HIS A 75 19.25 2.27 -11.54
CA HIS A 75 18.07 1.64 -12.09
C HIS A 75 16.84 2.44 -11.68
N TYR A 76 15.76 2.27 -12.44
CA TYR A 76 14.52 3.00 -12.19
C TYR A 76 13.42 2.04 -11.75
N GLY A 77 12.56 2.45 -10.84
CA GLY A 77 11.35 1.73 -10.49
C GLY A 77 10.12 2.58 -10.78
N ILE A 78 9.10 1.97 -11.35
CA ILE A 78 7.75 2.54 -11.39
C ILE A 78 6.84 1.57 -10.68
N PHE A 79 6.09 2.04 -9.70
CA PHE A 79 5.12 1.20 -9.01
C PHE A 79 3.89 1.99 -8.60
N THR A 80 2.81 1.26 -8.38
CA THR A 80 1.56 1.82 -7.88
C THR A 80 1.26 1.23 -6.52
N ILE A 81 0.76 2.04 -5.59
CA ILE A 81 0.18 1.62 -4.32
C ILE A 81 -1.32 1.88 -4.39
N LYS A 82 -2.13 0.88 -4.03
CA LYS A 82 -3.59 1.01 -3.92
C LYS A 82 -4.08 0.41 -2.61
N LEU A 83 -5.06 1.03 -1.97
CA LEU A 83 -5.75 0.45 -0.81
C LEU A 83 -6.91 -0.42 -1.33
N LYS A 84 -6.87 -1.71 -1.00
CA LYS A 84 -7.91 -2.67 -1.35
C LYS A 84 -8.19 -3.58 -0.15
N ASP A 85 -9.46 -3.70 0.21
CA ASP A 85 -9.90 -4.58 1.31
C ASP A 85 -9.13 -4.34 2.63
N GLY A 86 -8.85 -3.05 2.93
CA GLY A 86 -8.12 -2.64 4.14
C GLY A 86 -6.60 -2.85 4.09
N GLN A 87 -6.05 -3.33 2.96
CA GLN A 87 -4.61 -3.56 2.79
C GLN A 87 -4.05 -2.75 1.63
N TYR A 88 -2.83 -2.23 1.80
CA TYR A 88 -2.11 -1.58 0.71
C TYR A 88 -1.44 -2.63 -0.17
N LEU A 89 -1.76 -2.61 -1.46
CA LEU A 89 -1.14 -3.46 -2.46
C LEU A 89 -0.19 -2.62 -3.30
N SER A 90 1.08 -3.02 -3.38
CA SER A 90 2.06 -2.45 -4.29
C SER A 90 2.30 -3.38 -5.47
N SER A 91 2.41 -2.83 -6.66
CA SER A 91 2.92 -3.57 -7.83
C SER A 91 3.73 -2.64 -8.71
N GLY A 92 4.81 -3.14 -9.27
CA GLY A 92 5.71 -2.31 -10.06
C GLY A 92 6.62 -3.07 -11.00
N THR A 93 7.41 -2.28 -11.72
CA THR A 93 8.44 -2.75 -12.64
C THR A 93 9.72 -1.96 -12.40
N ARG A 94 10.84 -2.66 -12.38
CA ARG A 94 12.19 -2.10 -12.35
C ARG A 94 12.78 -2.14 -13.75
N TYR A 95 13.45 -1.08 -14.12
CA TYR A 95 14.06 -0.87 -15.42
C TYR A 95 15.55 -0.64 -15.27
N THR A 96 16.31 -1.06 -16.28
CA THR A 96 17.73 -0.72 -16.43
C THR A 96 17.91 0.77 -16.73
N PRO A 97 19.15 1.30 -16.70
CA PRO A 97 19.44 2.68 -17.14
C PRO A 97 18.95 3.01 -18.56
N ASP A 98 18.79 1.99 -19.41
CA ASP A 98 18.29 2.11 -20.78
C ASP A 98 16.78 1.84 -20.91
N CYS A 99 16.05 1.88 -19.78
CA CYS A 99 14.60 1.70 -19.72
C CYS A 99 14.12 0.31 -20.18
N ILE A 100 15.00 -0.70 -20.11
CA ILE A 100 14.63 -2.09 -20.39
C ILE A 100 14.04 -2.70 -19.11
N PRO A 101 12.84 -3.31 -19.14
CA PRO A 101 12.27 -3.99 -17.98
C PRO A 101 13.17 -5.14 -17.52
N GLN A 102 13.46 -5.21 -16.21
CA GLN A 102 14.34 -6.23 -15.63
C GLN A 102 13.64 -7.06 -14.55
N GLN A 103 12.68 -6.47 -13.84
CA GLN A 103 11.99 -7.13 -12.74
C GLN A 103 10.57 -6.59 -12.61
N THR A 104 9.59 -7.45 -12.36
CA THR A 104 8.25 -7.03 -11.90
C THR A 104 8.03 -7.54 -10.49
N TRP A 105 7.20 -6.85 -9.70
CA TRP A 105 6.81 -7.33 -8.39
C TRP A 105 5.36 -7.00 -8.07
N ARG A 106 4.81 -7.77 -7.13
CA ARG A 106 3.51 -7.58 -6.55
C ARG A 106 3.52 -7.94 -5.06
N THR A 107 2.85 -7.13 -4.26
CA THR A 107 2.63 -7.36 -2.83
C THR A 107 1.64 -8.50 -2.62
N GLU A 108 1.95 -9.35 -1.65
CA GLU A 108 1.06 -10.39 -1.14
C GLU A 108 0.38 -9.96 0.16
N ALA A 109 1.12 -9.28 1.04
CA ALA A 109 0.61 -8.77 2.31
C ALA A 109 1.27 -7.44 2.67
N SER A 110 0.56 -6.61 3.43
CA SER A 110 1.10 -5.34 3.90
C SER A 110 0.61 -4.95 5.29
N LYS A 111 1.43 -4.12 5.94
CA LYS A 111 1.08 -3.43 7.18
C LYS A 111 1.56 -1.99 7.10
N TYR A 112 0.66 -1.03 7.30
CA TYR A 112 0.99 0.39 7.36
C TYR A 112 0.89 0.90 8.79
N GLU A 113 1.96 1.54 9.28
CA GLU A 113 2.03 2.08 10.64
C GLU A 113 3.05 3.22 10.68
N MET A 114 2.70 4.36 11.27
CA MET A 114 3.60 5.50 11.49
C MET A 114 4.37 5.94 10.23
N ASN A 115 3.66 6.20 9.12
CA ASN A 115 4.26 6.57 7.83
C ASN A 115 5.18 5.50 7.22
N SER A 116 5.12 4.26 7.71
CA SER A 116 5.91 3.14 7.21
C SER A 116 5.00 2.04 6.68
N LEU A 117 5.14 1.70 5.40
CA LEU A 117 4.51 0.55 4.78
C LEU A 117 5.50 -0.62 4.74
N LYS A 118 5.19 -1.69 5.44
CA LYS A 118 5.91 -2.97 5.38
C LYS A 118 5.18 -3.90 4.43
N LEU A 119 5.92 -4.57 3.56
CA LEU A 119 5.38 -5.39 2.48
C LEU A 119 6.06 -6.75 2.46
N ILE A 120 5.26 -7.79 2.22
CA ILE A 120 5.72 -9.07 1.67
C ILE A 120 5.41 -9.03 0.19
N TYR A 121 6.38 -9.36 -0.66
CA TYR A 121 6.20 -9.32 -2.11
C TYR A 121 6.76 -10.57 -2.78
N LYS A 122 6.16 -10.85 -3.93
CA LYS A 122 6.67 -11.79 -4.92
C LYS A 122 7.15 -11.01 -6.13
N SER A 123 8.30 -11.39 -6.68
CA SER A 123 8.91 -10.74 -7.83
C SER A 123 9.36 -11.74 -8.88
N THR A 124 9.36 -11.31 -10.13
CA THR A 124 9.83 -12.08 -11.28
C THR A 124 10.95 -11.30 -11.95
N PHE A 125 12.13 -11.90 -12.05
CA PHE A 125 13.27 -11.35 -12.79
C PHE A 125 13.26 -11.88 -14.22
N PHE A 126 13.61 -11.00 -15.16
CA PHE A 126 13.75 -11.33 -16.57
C PHE A 126 15.23 -11.22 -16.93
N SER A 127 15.90 -12.37 -17.02
CA SER A 127 17.30 -12.44 -17.47
C SER A 127 17.42 -13.51 -18.53
N ASN A 128 17.82 -13.14 -19.75
CA ASN A 128 18.13 -14.07 -20.83
C ASN A 128 17.07 -15.17 -21.01
N GLU A 129 15.79 -14.78 -21.10
CA GLU A 129 14.61 -15.66 -21.25
C GLU A 129 14.26 -16.55 -20.04
N ILE A 130 15.11 -16.58 -19.02
CA ILE A 130 14.83 -17.27 -17.76
C ILE A 130 14.01 -16.34 -16.85
N LYS A 131 12.90 -16.89 -16.35
CA LYS A 131 12.05 -16.25 -15.35
C LYS A 131 12.36 -16.85 -14.00
N GLU A 132 12.93 -16.05 -13.11
CA GLU A 132 13.21 -16.44 -11.73
C GLU A 132 12.22 -15.74 -10.79
N GLU A 133 11.55 -16.52 -9.94
CA GLU A 133 10.64 -16.01 -8.94
C GLU A 133 11.34 -15.88 -7.58
N HIS A 134 11.20 -14.72 -6.96
CA HIS A 134 11.79 -14.43 -5.66
C HIS A 134 10.74 -13.82 -4.74
N ASN A 135 10.79 -14.23 -3.48
CA ASN A 135 10.03 -13.61 -2.41
C ASN A 135 10.93 -12.66 -1.64
N GLY A 136 10.33 -11.61 -1.08
CA GLY A 136 11.09 -10.63 -0.33
C GLY A 136 10.24 -9.79 0.60
N LEU A 137 10.95 -8.98 1.37
CA LEU A 137 10.37 -7.99 2.28
C LEU A 137 10.74 -6.61 1.78
N ALA A 138 9.81 -5.66 1.88
CA ALA A 138 10.11 -4.27 1.61
C ALA A 138 9.59 -3.36 2.71
N ILE A 139 10.32 -2.28 2.98
CA ILE A 139 9.95 -1.25 3.96
C ILE A 139 10.00 0.09 3.25
N TYR A 140 8.87 0.77 3.19
CA TYR A 140 8.68 2.06 2.54
C TYR A 140 8.36 3.11 3.58
N LYS A 141 9.15 4.17 3.68
CA LYS A 141 8.94 5.30 4.59
C LYS A 141 8.53 6.52 3.78
N PHE A 142 7.35 7.05 4.08
CA PHE A 142 6.77 8.18 3.37
C PHE A 142 7.08 9.48 4.08
N GLN A 143 7.35 10.51 3.29
CA GLN A 143 7.68 11.84 3.76
C GLN A 143 6.98 12.88 2.90
N ASN A 144 6.73 14.03 3.49
CA ASN A 144 6.25 15.19 2.78
C ASN A 144 7.44 16.11 2.48
N SER A 145 7.62 16.49 1.22
CA SER A 145 8.66 17.44 0.83
C SER A 145 8.27 18.89 1.19
N SER A 146 6.99 19.14 1.45
CA SER A 146 6.49 20.45 1.82
C SER A 146 6.16 20.50 3.32
N ASN A 147 6.36 21.66 3.95
CA ASN A 147 5.93 21.90 5.33
C ASN A 147 4.39 21.97 5.47
N ASN A 148 3.64 21.64 4.42
CA ASN A 148 2.20 21.68 4.47
C ASN A 148 1.65 20.35 5.00
N TYR A 149 1.36 20.34 6.30
CA TYR A 149 0.74 19.24 7.04
C TYR A 149 -0.63 18.78 6.53
N PHE A 150 -1.16 19.36 5.45
CA PHE A 150 -2.40 18.90 4.81
C PHE A 150 -2.19 18.28 3.44
N SER A 151 -0.93 18.08 3.04
CA SER A 151 -0.60 17.52 1.73
C SER A 151 -0.18 16.06 1.86
N SER A 152 -0.69 15.24 0.94
CA SER A 152 -0.35 13.82 0.89
C SER A 152 1.17 13.64 0.68
N PRO A 153 1.78 12.58 1.24
CA PRO A 153 3.19 12.32 1.08
C PRO A 153 3.57 12.23 -0.39
N ASN A 154 4.70 12.84 -0.73
CA ASN A 154 5.19 12.92 -2.10
C ASN A 154 6.63 12.42 -2.24
N LEU A 155 7.27 12.03 -1.15
CA LEU A 155 8.59 11.40 -1.12
C LEU A 155 8.51 10.03 -0.44
N ILE A 156 9.35 9.12 -0.91
CA ILE A 156 9.50 7.79 -0.34
C ILE A 156 10.97 7.44 -0.24
N ASN A 157 11.39 6.91 0.90
CA ASN A 157 12.66 6.21 1.07
C ASN A 157 12.33 4.76 1.39
N GLY A 158 12.92 3.80 0.70
CA GLY A 158 12.63 2.41 0.96
C GLY A 158 13.82 1.49 0.90
N SER A 159 13.65 0.31 1.47
CA SER A 159 14.58 -0.80 1.36
C SER A 159 13.83 -2.05 0.95
N VAL A 160 14.43 -2.83 0.05
CA VAL A 160 13.97 -4.16 -0.35
C VAL A 160 14.99 -5.19 0.09
N TYR A 161 14.51 -6.33 0.57
CA TYR A 161 15.29 -7.46 1.04
C TYR A 161 14.85 -8.68 0.25
N SER A 162 15.75 -9.23 -0.54
CA SER A 162 15.49 -10.48 -1.27
C SER A 162 15.84 -11.66 -0.39
N VAL A 163 14.92 -12.62 -0.26
CA VAL A 163 15.22 -13.92 0.35
C VAL A 163 15.58 -14.87 -0.80
N SER A 164 16.79 -14.72 -1.34
CA SER A 164 17.35 -15.72 -2.25
C SER A 164 18.18 -16.71 -1.43
N ASN A 165 18.26 -17.97 -1.85
CA ASN A 165 18.69 -19.12 -1.06
C ASN A 165 20.06 -19.05 -0.37
N LYS A 166 20.87 -17.98 -0.51
CA LYS A 166 22.22 -17.91 0.08
C LYS A 166 22.69 -16.54 0.58
N GLU A 167 22.05 -15.42 0.23
CA GLU A 167 22.51 -14.09 0.69
C GLU A 167 21.34 -13.12 0.91
N ASN A 168 21.35 -12.43 2.07
CA ASN A 168 20.43 -11.35 2.37
C ASN A 168 20.92 -10.06 1.67
N GLU A 169 20.53 -9.88 0.42
CA GLU A 169 20.78 -8.61 -0.27
C GLU A 169 19.72 -7.58 0.14
N SER A 170 20.20 -6.43 0.64
CA SER A 170 19.34 -5.26 0.88
C SER A 170 19.67 -4.15 -0.12
N ILE A 171 18.66 -3.67 -0.85
CA ILE A 171 18.81 -2.54 -1.76
C ILE A 171 17.95 -1.40 -1.24
N SER A 172 18.58 -0.23 -1.06
CA SER A 172 17.86 1.00 -0.72
C SER A 172 17.47 1.75 -1.97
N PHE A 173 16.37 2.49 -1.90
CA PHE A 173 15.91 3.36 -2.98
C PHE A 173 15.27 4.62 -2.42
N VAL A 174 15.14 5.59 -3.30
CA VAL A 174 14.48 6.87 -3.05
C VAL A 174 13.53 7.16 -4.18
N GLY A 175 12.42 7.83 -3.90
CA GLY A 175 11.43 8.10 -4.93
C GLY A 175 10.47 9.22 -4.58
N TYR A 176 9.58 9.49 -5.53
CA TYR A 176 8.60 10.54 -5.42
C TYR A 176 7.27 10.13 -6.06
N LYS A 177 6.19 10.74 -5.60
CA LYS A 177 4.84 10.50 -6.08
C LYS A 177 4.55 11.31 -7.32
N ILE A 178 3.99 10.68 -8.35
CA ILE A 178 3.52 11.37 -9.54
C ILE A 178 2.16 12.01 -9.22
N THR A 179 2.08 13.33 -9.35
CA THR A 179 0.85 14.10 -9.09
C THR A 179 0.24 14.72 -10.35
N VAL A 180 1.03 14.85 -11.43
CA VAL A 180 0.62 15.49 -12.68
C VAL A 180 0.23 14.42 -13.70
N SER A 181 -1.00 14.44 -14.19
CA SER A 181 -1.54 13.44 -15.12
C SER A 181 -0.73 13.29 -16.41
N LYS A 182 -0.16 14.39 -16.92
CA LYS A 182 0.73 14.39 -18.10
C LYS A 182 1.99 13.55 -17.90
N ASP A 183 2.48 13.45 -16.67
CA ASP A 183 3.67 12.65 -16.38
C ASP A 183 3.35 11.15 -16.47
N LEU A 184 2.14 10.73 -16.07
CA LEU A 184 1.68 9.36 -16.22
C LEU A 184 1.56 8.94 -17.68
N GLU A 185 1.03 9.82 -18.53
CA GLU A 185 0.92 9.56 -19.98
C GLU A 185 2.28 9.37 -20.64
N ILE A 186 3.28 10.13 -20.19
CA ILE A 186 4.65 10.05 -20.72
C ILE A 186 5.33 8.74 -20.30
N LEU A 187 5.07 8.24 -19.08
CA LEU A 187 5.63 6.96 -18.62
C LEU A 187 5.06 5.75 -19.35
N ASN A 188 3.91 5.90 -20.03
CA ASN A 188 3.38 4.86 -20.90
C ASN A 188 4.10 4.82 -22.27
N LYS A 189 5.07 5.72 -22.52
CA LYS A 189 5.86 5.79 -23.77
C LYS A 189 7.34 5.53 -23.45
N PRO A 190 7.90 4.37 -23.82
CA PRO A 190 9.28 3.98 -23.51
C PRO A 190 10.33 5.03 -23.92
N ASP A 191 10.18 5.62 -25.10
CA ASP A 191 11.18 6.52 -25.70
C ASP A 191 11.41 7.81 -24.90
N ASN A 192 10.41 8.27 -24.15
CA ASN A 192 10.48 9.49 -23.36
C ASN A 192 10.82 9.25 -21.89
N MET A 193 10.94 7.98 -21.49
CA MET A 193 11.08 7.58 -20.09
C MET A 193 12.48 7.96 -19.55
N LYS A 194 13.51 7.83 -20.38
CA LYS A 194 14.91 8.10 -20.03
C LYS A 194 15.14 9.57 -19.64
N ASP A 195 14.66 10.51 -20.45
CA ASP A 195 14.83 11.95 -20.18
C ASP A 195 14.06 12.38 -18.93
N LYS A 196 12.85 11.83 -18.73
CA LYS A 196 12.05 12.10 -17.54
C LYS A 196 12.76 11.60 -16.28
N PHE A 197 13.20 10.34 -16.28
CA PHE A 197 13.94 9.77 -15.15
C PHE A 197 15.21 10.55 -14.84
N LYS A 198 15.93 10.98 -15.87
CA LYS A 198 17.12 11.82 -15.69
C LYS A 198 16.75 13.15 -15.04
N ALA A 199 15.73 13.85 -15.53
CA ALA A 199 15.27 15.12 -14.97
C ALA A 199 14.80 14.99 -13.51
N ILE A 200 14.14 13.87 -13.19
CA ILE A 200 13.72 13.51 -11.84
C ILE A 200 14.93 13.33 -10.93
N ILE A 201 15.89 12.51 -11.31
CA ILE A 201 17.09 12.23 -10.50
C ILE A 201 17.94 13.47 -10.33
N ASP A 202 18.07 14.26 -11.40
CA ASP A 202 18.81 15.51 -11.36
C ASP A 202 18.12 16.59 -10.53
N SER A 203 16.86 16.36 -10.12
CA SER A 203 16.16 17.26 -9.23
C SER A 203 16.91 17.39 -7.89
N PRO A 204 16.91 18.59 -7.29
CA PRO A 204 17.60 18.84 -6.02
C PRO A 204 17.17 17.87 -4.90
N TYR A 205 15.92 17.41 -4.94
CA TYR A 205 15.33 16.51 -3.95
C TYR A 205 16.03 15.15 -3.88
N LEU A 206 16.41 14.59 -5.03
CA LEU A 206 17.08 13.28 -5.08
C LEU A 206 18.59 13.40 -4.85
N LYS A 207 19.23 14.50 -5.27
CA LYS A 207 20.67 14.75 -5.01
C LYS A 207 21.01 14.86 -3.52
N LEU A 208 20.10 15.37 -2.70
CA LEU A 208 20.29 15.48 -1.24
C LEU A 208 20.26 14.11 -0.53
N ASN A 209 19.44 13.17 -1.01
CA ASN A 209 19.24 11.86 -0.38
C ASN A 209 20.07 10.71 -0.99
N THR A 210 20.65 10.92 -2.18
CA THR A 210 21.49 9.91 -2.87
C THR A 210 22.97 9.92 -2.46
N LYS A 211 23.38 10.72 -1.46
CA LYS A 211 24.63 10.48 -0.70
C LYS A 211 24.51 9.21 0.16
N ILE A 212 24.18 8.09 -0.48
CA ILE A 212 24.08 6.78 0.14
C ILE A 212 25.50 6.34 0.47
N LYS A 213 25.82 6.36 1.76
CA LYS A 213 27.00 5.70 2.32
C LYS A 213 26.97 4.24 1.87
N ARG A 214 27.98 3.81 1.10
CA ARG A 214 28.31 2.38 0.97
C ARG A 214 28.69 1.87 2.35
N SER A 215 27.75 1.32 3.13
CA SER A 215 28.14 0.45 4.24
C SER A 215 28.59 -0.86 3.62
N LYS A 216 29.90 -1.06 3.50
CA LYS A 216 30.43 -2.42 3.45
C LYS A 216 30.03 -3.06 4.76
N ASN A 217 29.10 -4.03 4.72
CA ASN A 217 29.02 -5.00 5.80
C ASN A 217 30.35 -5.78 5.71
N ILE A 218 31.20 -5.55 6.71
CA ILE A 218 32.37 -6.38 7.01
C ILE A 218 31.84 -7.63 7.70
#